data_AF-A0A3N5FTS1-F1
#
_entry.id   AF-A0A3N5FTS1-F1
#
_cell.length_a   1.000
_cell.length_b   1.000
_cell.length_c   1.000
_cell.angle_alpha   90.00
_cell.angle_beta   90.00
_cell.angle_gamma   90.00
#
_symmetry.space_group_name_H-M   'P 1'
#
loop_
_entity.id
_entity.type
_entity.pdbx_description
1 polymer ?
#
loop_
_entity_poly.entity_id
_entity_poly.type
_entity_poly.pdbx_seq_one_letter_code
_entity_poly.pdbx_strand_id
1 'polypeptide(L)'
;MPQLFEFIEKAGLTFGRWLKQAPYTPHCGVVAKIPQAFRLAQLSLAEQYAAVELFRGTMVRHSVITYRDDSPGGAQPISFAGDDWLGYVPLRTPDTICVQERLPPGAAAVLINPTHAYRDLVMPIDSTEKGLFDAIDGNRSIGGIVERTWPSSQAKPQLDMARAFFENLWYYDQVVFDASRCRANRL
;
A
#
# COMPACT_ATOMS: atom_id res chain seq x y z
N MET A 1 4.30 16.86 -11.38
CA MET A 1 5.14 16.07 -10.45
C MET A 1 6.59 16.53 -10.24
N PRO A 2 7.45 16.71 -11.25
CA PRO A 2 8.88 16.99 -11.04
C PRO A 2 9.18 18.19 -10.14
N GLN A 3 8.38 19.25 -10.26
CA GLN A 3 8.52 20.48 -9.47
C GLN A 3 8.30 20.24 -7.96
N LEU A 4 7.45 19.27 -7.59
CA LEU A 4 7.22 18.93 -6.18
C LEU A 4 8.46 18.27 -5.57
N PHE A 5 9.06 17.31 -6.28
CA PHE A 5 10.27 16.64 -5.81
C PHE A 5 11.43 17.60 -5.68
N GLU A 6 11.64 18.47 -6.67
CA GLU A 6 12.65 19.53 -6.62
C GLU A 6 12.42 20.49 -5.46
N PHE A 7 11.16 20.87 -5.19
CA PHE A 7 10.80 21.73 -4.05
C PHE A 7 11.12 21.07 -2.70
N ILE A 8 10.82 19.76 -2.56
CA ILE A 8 11.11 18.99 -1.34
C ILE A 8 12.62 18.89 -1.12
N GLU A 9 13.38 18.54 -2.15
CA GLU A 9 14.84 18.43 -2.08
C GLU A 9 15.51 19.76 -1.71
N LYS A 10 15.12 20.86 -2.36
CA LYS A 10 15.63 22.21 -2.05
C LYS A 10 15.33 22.67 -0.62
N ALA A 11 14.33 22.07 0.03
CA ALA A 11 13.98 22.36 1.41
C ALA A 11 14.78 21.53 2.45
N GLY A 12 15.74 20.70 2.02
CA GLY A 12 16.47 19.78 2.92
C GLY A 12 15.57 18.65 3.43
N LEU A 13 14.61 18.24 2.60
CA LEU A 13 13.66 17.19 2.93
C LEU A 13 13.76 16.06 1.90
N THR A 14 13.39 14.85 2.32
CA THR A 14 13.23 13.70 1.45
C THR A 14 11.76 13.33 1.34
N PHE A 15 11.30 13.00 0.13
CA PHE A 15 9.96 12.48 -0.09
C PHE A 15 9.81 11.14 0.62
N GLY A 16 8.79 11.03 1.47
CA GLY A 16 8.46 9.79 2.16
C GLY A 16 7.43 8.98 1.40
N ARG A 17 6.19 9.48 1.40
CA ARG A 17 5.07 8.89 0.66
C ARG A 17 3.99 9.93 0.41
N TRP A 18 3.05 9.58 -0.47
CA TRP A 18 1.77 10.26 -0.57
C TRP A 18 0.94 10.06 0.70
N LEU A 19 0.24 11.11 1.16
CA LEU A 19 -0.71 10.97 2.27
C LEU A 19 -1.85 10.00 1.91
N LYS A 20 -2.29 10.03 0.66
CA LYS A 20 -3.19 9.05 0.03
C LYS A 20 -2.50 8.57 -1.23
N GLN A 21 -1.98 7.35 -1.23
CA GLN A 21 -1.11 6.87 -2.29
C GLN A 21 -1.84 6.16 -3.43
N ALA A 22 -3.02 5.57 -3.16
CA ALA A 22 -3.79 4.86 -4.17
C ALA A 22 -4.08 5.71 -5.43
N PRO A 23 -4.38 7.02 -5.32
CA PRO A 23 -4.53 7.89 -6.49
C PRO A 23 -3.24 8.14 -7.28
N TYR A 24 -2.05 7.96 -6.71
CA TYR A 24 -0.79 8.31 -7.38
C TYR A 24 -0.03 7.10 -7.90
N THR A 25 -0.45 5.87 -7.59
CA THR A 25 0.27 4.65 -7.95
C THR A 25 -0.32 3.95 -9.18
N PRO A 26 0.51 3.39 -10.08
CA PRO A 26 0.01 2.58 -11.19
C PRO A 26 -0.54 1.22 -10.74
N HIS A 27 -0.33 0.83 -9.48
CA HIS A 27 -0.82 -0.43 -8.92
C HIS A 27 -2.32 -0.43 -8.57
N CYS A 28 -2.98 0.73 -8.65
CA CYS A 28 -4.36 0.88 -8.20
C CYS A 28 -5.35 1.28 -9.30
N GLY A 29 -6.57 0.76 -9.18
CA GLY A 29 -7.72 1.15 -9.99
C GLY A 29 -7.62 0.75 -11.45
N VAL A 30 -8.22 1.56 -12.33
CA VAL A 30 -8.23 1.30 -13.79
C VAL A 30 -6.82 1.34 -14.37
N VAL A 31 -5.94 2.20 -13.85
CA VAL A 31 -4.54 2.31 -14.32
C VAL A 31 -3.81 0.97 -14.22
N ALA A 32 -4.04 0.20 -13.16
CA ALA A 32 -3.43 -1.12 -12.98
C ALA A 32 -3.89 -2.16 -14.02
N LYS A 33 -5.00 -1.90 -14.72
CA LYS A 33 -5.65 -2.83 -15.65
C LYS A 33 -5.49 -2.46 -17.11
N ILE A 34 -4.89 -1.30 -17.42
CA ILE A 34 -4.67 -0.92 -18.82
C ILE A 34 -3.55 -1.78 -19.44
N PRO A 35 -3.59 -2.06 -20.76
CA PRO A 35 -2.56 -2.85 -21.42
C PRO A 35 -1.12 -2.31 -21.24
N GLN A 36 -0.97 -1.01 -21.01
CA GLN A 36 0.31 -0.34 -20.84
C GLN A 36 0.82 -0.33 -19.40
N ALA A 37 0.11 -0.92 -18.43
CA ALA A 37 0.50 -0.91 -17.02
C ALA A 37 1.92 -1.44 -16.78
N PHE A 38 2.35 -2.46 -17.53
CA PHE A 38 3.71 -2.99 -17.45
C PHE A 38 4.78 -1.98 -17.87
N ARG A 39 4.49 -1.08 -18.80
CA ARG A 39 5.41 -0.01 -19.22
C ARG A 39 5.53 1.06 -18.14
N LEU A 40 4.42 1.38 -17.47
CA LEU A 40 4.44 2.29 -16.33
C LEU A 40 5.31 1.74 -15.21
N ALA A 41 5.21 0.45 -14.89
CA ALA A 41 6.03 -0.19 -13.86
C ALA A 41 7.55 -0.16 -14.13
N GLN A 42 7.98 0.11 -15.37
CA GLN A 42 9.40 0.21 -15.75
C GLN A 42 9.97 1.63 -15.60
N LEU A 43 9.12 2.64 -15.40
CA LEU A 43 9.55 4.02 -15.20
C LEU A 43 10.16 4.22 -13.82
N SER A 44 10.94 5.29 -13.66
CA SER A 44 11.34 5.73 -12.32
C SER A 44 10.12 6.10 -11.47
N LEU A 45 10.24 6.05 -10.14
CA LEU A 45 9.11 6.31 -9.25
C LEU A 45 8.46 7.70 -9.49
N ALA A 46 9.29 8.72 -9.73
CA ALA A 46 8.81 10.07 -10.02
C ALA A 46 8.04 10.13 -11.35
N GLU A 47 8.49 9.42 -12.38
CA GLU A 47 7.81 9.32 -13.67
C GLU A 47 6.51 8.51 -13.59
N GLN A 48 6.48 7.46 -12.75
CA GLN A 48 5.24 6.74 -12.46
C GLN A 48 4.20 7.68 -11.86
N TYR A 49 4.57 8.45 -10.83
CA TYR A 49 3.68 9.43 -10.23
C TYR A 49 3.23 10.49 -11.22
N ALA A 50 4.12 10.96 -12.09
CA ALA A 50 3.78 11.94 -13.13
C ALA A 50 2.76 11.37 -14.13
N ALA A 51 2.95 10.14 -14.58
CA ALA A 51 2.05 9.48 -15.51
C ALA A 51 0.65 9.29 -14.90
N VAL A 52 0.57 8.86 -13.64
CA VAL A 52 -0.72 8.67 -12.95
C VAL A 52 -1.38 10.01 -12.64
N GLU A 53 -0.61 11.04 -12.25
CA GLU A 53 -1.10 12.42 -12.06
C GLU A 53 -1.78 12.93 -13.34
N LEU A 54 -1.13 12.75 -14.49
CA LEU A 54 -1.68 13.13 -15.80
C LEU A 54 -2.93 12.32 -16.16
N PHE A 55 -2.90 11.00 -15.95
CA PHE A 55 -4.05 10.13 -16.23
C PHE A 55 -5.27 10.52 -15.41
N ARG A 56 -5.08 10.86 -14.13
CA ARG A 56 -6.18 11.19 -13.21
C ARG A 56 -6.56 12.67 -13.22
N GLY A 57 -5.74 13.54 -13.80
CA GLY A 57 -5.96 14.99 -13.79
C GLY A 57 -5.74 15.65 -12.42
N THR A 58 -4.94 15.07 -11.54
CA THR A 58 -4.68 15.56 -10.16
C THR A 58 -3.66 16.71 -10.08
N MET A 59 -3.67 17.66 -11.02
CA MET A 59 -2.59 18.67 -11.09
C MET A 59 -2.71 19.83 -10.09
N VAL A 60 -3.82 19.92 -9.33
CA VAL A 60 -4.16 21.13 -8.56
C VAL A 60 -3.62 21.09 -7.11
N ARG A 61 -3.54 19.91 -6.49
CA ARG A 61 -3.14 19.79 -5.08
C ARG A 61 -2.45 18.46 -4.81
N HIS A 62 -1.37 18.54 -4.03
CA HIS A 62 -0.58 17.42 -3.56
C HIS A 62 -0.53 17.42 -2.03
N SER A 63 -0.55 16.23 -1.43
CA SER A 63 -0.38 16.08 0.02
C SER A 63 0.53 14.89 0.28
N VAL A 64 1.68 15.18 0.88
CA VAL A 64 2.81 14.26 1.02
C VAL A 64 3.30 14.25 2.45
N ILE A 65 3.91 13.14 2.82
CA ILE A 65 4.71 13.01 4.04
C ILE A 65 6.16 13.14 3.62
N THR A 66 6.89 14.04 4.26
CA THR A 66 8.31 14.28 4.05
C THR A 66 9.08 14.04 5.34
N TYR A 67 10.36 13.74 5.19
CA TYR A 67 11.28 13.54 6.30
C TYR A 67 12.47 14.50 6.16
N ARG A 68 13.12 14.81 7.28
CA ARG A 68 14.42 15.50 7.23
C ARG A 68 15.46 14.58 6.59
N ASP A 69 16.28 15.13 5.71
CA ASP A 69 17.37 14.42 5.05
C ASP A 69 18.54 14.09 6.00
N ASP A 70 18.69 14.85 7.08
CA ASP A 70 19.74 14.74 8.09
C ASP A 70 19.34 13.94 9.34
N SER A 71 18.19 13.27 9.33
CA SER A 71 17.67 12.56 10.49
C SER A 71 18.45 11.25 10.76
N PRO A 72 19.05 11.05 11.95
CA PRO A 72 19.74 9.81 12.27
C PRO A 72 18.75 8.62 12.25
N GLY A 73 19.06 7.61 11.43
CA GLY A 73 18.20 6.46 11.17
C GLY A 73 17.44 6.50 9.84
N GLY A 74 17.42 7.66 9.17
CA GLY A 74 16.79 7.86 7.85
C GLY A 74 15.28 7.63 7.83
N ALA A 75 14.63 8.09 6.76
CA ALA A 75 13.29 7.63 6.44
C ALA A 75 13.34 6.15 6.03
N GLN A 76 12.71 5.26 6.79
CA GLN A 76 12.52 3.86 6.41
C GLN A 76 11.09 3.73 5.85
N PRO A 77 10.89 3.86 4.53
CA PRO A 77 9.57 3.63 3.94
C PRO A 77 9.15 2.18 4.18
N ILE A 78 7.84 1.96 4.32
CA ILE A 78 7.29 0.60 4.33
C ILE A 78 7.72 -0.09 3.05
N SER A 79 8.39 -1.23 3.19
CA SER A 79 8.87 -2.06 2.10
C SER A 79 8.46 -3.49 2.30
N PHE A 80 7.97 -4.13 1.25
CA PHE A 80 7.67 -5.56 1.20
C PHE A 80 8.79 -6.35 0.50
N ALA A 81 9.94 -5.72 0.25
CA ALA A 81 11.14 -6.42 -0.17
C ALA A 81 11.81 -7.13 1.03
N GLY A 82 12.29 -8.35 0.82
CA GLY A 82 12.84 -9.18 1.90
C GLY A 82 11.75 -9.76 2.81
N ASP A 83 12.12 -10.07 4.07
CA ASP A 83 11.25 -10.78 5.02
C ASP A 83 10.79 -9.91 6.22
N ASP A 84 11.30 -8.67 6.34
CA ASP A 84 10.98 -7.76 7.45
C ASP A 84 9.48 -7.45 7.57
N TRP A 85 8.74 -7.57 6.46
CA TRP A 85 7.29 -7.33 6.41
C TRP A 85 6.48 -8.28 7.28
N LEU A 86 6.97 -9.50 7.54
CA LEU A 86 6.30 -10.43 8.46
C LEU A 86 6.19 -9.87 9.88
N GLY A 87 7.08 -8.95 10.26
CA GLY A 87 7.06 -8.27 11.56
C GLY A 87 6.14 -7.06 11.64
N TYR A 88 5.64 -6.54 10.51
CA TYR A 88 4.76 -5.37 10.50
C TYR A 88 3.42 -5.68 11.17
N VAL A 89 2.89 -4.74 11.94
CA VAL A 89 1.54 -4.83 12.51
C VAL A 89 0.59 -4.01 11.63
N PRO A 90 -0.33 -4.65 10.87
CA PRO A 90 -1.32 -3.93 10.09
C PRO A 90 -2.38 -3.29 10.99
N LEU A 91 -2.72 -2.04 10.69
CA LEU A 91 -3.85 -1.32 11.28
C LEU A 91 -4.80 -0.94 10.14
N ARG A 92 -6.06 -1.37 10.23
CA ARG A 92 -7.09 -0.93 9.26
C ARG A 92 -7.28 0.58 9.38
N THR A 93 -7.35 1.26 8.25
CA THR A 93 -7.74 2.68 8.29
C THR A 93 -9.20 2.78 8.74
N PRO A 94 -9.57 3.75 9.60
CA PRO A 94 -10.94 3.90 10.07
C PRO A 94 -11.97 4.09 8.95
N ASP A 95 -11.51 4.63 7.82
CA ASP A 95 -12.34 4.91 6.66
C ASP A 95 -12.57 3.69 5.76
N THR A 96 -11.81 2.60 5.92
CA THR A 96 -11.99 1.39 5.10
C THR A 96 -13.37 0.78 5.31
N ILE A 97 -14.16 0.73 4.23
CA ILE A 97 -15.45 0.05 4.16
C ILE A 97 -15.24 -1.31 3.48
N CYS A 98 -15.74 -2.38 4.09
CA CYS A 98 -15.76 -3.72 3.53
C CYS A 98 -17.19 -4.06 3.07
N VAL A 99 -17.46 -3.89 1.77
CA VAL A 99 -18.77 -4.18 1.16
C VAL A 99 -18.86 -5.68 0.88
N GLN A 100 -19.97 -6.31 1.26
CA GLN A 100 -20.21 -7.75 1.09
C GLN A 100 -21.43 -8.08 0.23
N GLU A 101 -22.06 -7.06 -0.36
CA GLU A 101 -23.25 -7.19 -1.19
C GLU A 101 -22.97 -6.70 -2.61
N ARG A 102 -23.70 -7.25 -3.60
CA ARG A 102 -23.58 -6.87 -5.02
C ARG A 102 -22.13 -6.93 -5.53
N LEU A 103 -21.45 -8.02 -5.18
CA LEU A 103 -20.03 -8.22 -5.45
C LEU A 103 -19.79 -8.63 -6.91
N PRO A 104 -18.62 -8.27 -7.48
CA PRO A 104 -18.19 -8.86 -8.74
C PRO A 104 -17.97 -10.38 -8.57
N PRO A 105 -18.05 -11.17 -9.66
CA PRO A 105 -17.84 -12.62 -9.61
C PRO A 105 -16.50 -12.98 -8.96
N GLY A 106 -16.52 -13.97 -8.06
CA GLY A 106 -15.33 -14.47 -7.36
C GLY A 106 -14.89 -13.66 -6.13
N ALA A 107 -15.43 -12.46 -5.92
CA ALA A 107 -15.12 -11.67 -4.73
C ALA A 107 -15.97 -12.09 -3.52
N ALA A 108 -15.34 -12.17 -2.35
CA ALA A 108 -16.01 -12.32 -1.06
C ALA A 108 -16.29 -10.97 -0.39
N ALA A 109 -15.55 -9.92 -0.77
CA ALA A 109 -15.84 -8.54 -0.40
C ALA A 109 -15.19 -7.56 -1.40
N VAL A 110 -15.59 -6.29 -1.32
CA VAL A 110 -14.88 -5.16 -1.95
C VAL A 110 -14.50 -4.15 -0.88
N LEU A 111 -13.21 -3.86 -0.79
CA LEU A 111 -12.67 -2.82 0.08
C LEU A 111 -12.70 -1.46 -0.64
N ILE A 112 -13.21 -0.45 0.06
CA ILE A 112 -13.35 0.91 -0.45
C ILE A 112 -12.83 1.86 0.63
N ASN A 113 -12.00 2.82 0.24
CA ASN A 113 -11.68 3.97 1.08
C ASN A 113 -12.42 5.21 0.52
N PRO A 114 -13.52 5.66 1.17
CA PRO A 114 -14.37 6.75 0.69
C PRO A 114 -13.67 8.12 0.74
N THR A 115 -12.49 8.20 1.36
CA THR A 115 -11.69 9.43 1.35
C THR A 115 -11.00 9.67 0.01
N HIS A 116 -10.97 8.68 -0.89
CA HIS A 116 -10.50 8.85 -2.25
C HIS A 116 -11.58 9.49 -3.14
N ALA A 117 -11.19 10.43 -3.99
CA ALA A 117 -12.12 11.05 -4.95
C ALA A 117 -12.45 10.14 -6.15
N TYR A 118 -11.64 9.11 -6.38
CA TYR A 118 -11.70 8.26 -7.57
C TYR A 118 -12.45 6.95 -7.29
N ARG A 119 -13.53 6.73 -8.03
CA ARG A 119 -14.42 5.57 -7.84
C ARG A 119 -13.86 4.25 -8.35
N ASP A 120 -12.79 4.28 -9.16
CA ASP A 120 -12.10 3.08 -9.61
C ASP A 120 -11.16 2.50 -8.54
N LEU A 121 -10.88 3.24 -7.46
CA LEU A 121 -10.03 2.80 -6.36
C LEU A 121 -10.80 1.89 -5.40
N VAL A 122 -11.17 0.73 -5.91
CA VAL A 122 -11.81 -0.35 -5.15
C VAL A 122 -10.95 -1.60 -5.26
N MET A 123 -10.86 -2.35 -4.17
CA MET A 123 -10.08 -3.58 -4.09
C MET A 123 -11.02 -4.75 -3.79
N PRO A 124 -11.48 -5.48 -4.82
CA PRO A 124 -12.13 -6.77 -4.62
C PRO A 124 -11.15 -7.73 -3.96
N ILE A 125 -11.64 -8.49 -2.99
CA ILE A 125 -10.87 -9.53 -2.30
C ILE A 125 -11.64 -10.85 -2.32
N ASP A 126 -10.93 -11.96 -2.50
CA ASP A 126 -11.52 -13.30 -2.47
C ASP A 126 -11.74 -13.78 -1.02
N SER A 127 -12.25 -15.01 -0.84
CA SER A 127 -12.51 -15.58 0.49
C SER A 127 -11.23 -15.80 1.32
N THR A 128 -10.11 -16.08 0.66
CA THR A 128 -8.80 -16.33 1.26
C THR A 128 -8.21 -15.02 1.79
N GLU A 129 -8.18 -13.99 0.94
CA GLU A 129 -7.79 -12.63 1.28
C GLU A 129 -8.70 -12.01 2.33
N LYS A 130 -10.01 -12.27 2.27
CA LYS A 130 -10.97 -11.84 3.30
C LYS A 130 -10.65 -12.42 4.66
N GLY A 131 -10.23 -13.69 4.75
CA GLY A 131 -9.79 -14.30 6.00
C GLY A 131 -8.58 -13.57 6.62
N LEU A 132 -7.59 -13.22 5.79
CA LEU A 132 -6.45 -12.40 6.24
C LEU A 132 -6.91 -11.00 6.66
N PHE A 133 -7.76 -10.35 5.86
CA PHE A 133 -8.29 -9.02 6.17
C PHE A 133 -8.99 -9.01 7.51
N ASP A 134 -9.93 -9.94 7.73
CA ASP A 134 -10.76 -10.06 8.93
C ASP A 134 -9.94 -10.32 10.20
N ALA A 135 -8.76 -10.96 10.06
CA ALA A 135 -7.84 -11.22 11.15
C ALA A 135 -7.01 -10.00 11.61
N ILE A 136 -6.98 -8.91 10.82
CA ILE A 136 -6.30 -7.65 11.19
C ILE A 136 -6.99 -7.03 12.41
N ASP A 137 -6.26 -6.94 13.52
CA ASP A 137 -6.77 -6.42 14.80
C ASP A 137 -5.94 -5.26 15.38
N GLY A 138 -4.95 -4.77 14.64
CA GLY A 138 -4.05 -3.71 15.07
C GLY A 138 -2.99 -4.14 16.10
N ASN A 139 -2.91 -5.44 16.45
CA ASN A 139 -1.98 -5.94 17.46
C ASN A 139 -1.04 -7.03 16.95
N ARG A 140 -1.56 -7.99 16.16
CA ARG A 140 -0.74 -9.09 15.60
C ARG A 140 0.10 -8.59 14.44
N SER A 141 1.31 -9.15 14.30
CA SER A 141 2.10 -8.96 13.09
C SER A 141 1.48 -9.70 11.91
N ILE A 142 1.88 -9.36 10.69
CA ILE A 142 1.49 -10.08 9.48
C ILE A 142 1.82 -11.58 9.61
N GLY A 143 3.02 -11.93 10.07
CA GLY A 143 3.42 -13.33 10.28
C GLY A 143 2.48 -14.07 11.24
N GLY A 144 2.10 -13.43 12.35
CA GLY A 144 1.15 -14.02 13.30
C GLY A 144 -0.28 -14.13 12.76
N ILE A 145 -0.70 -13.23 11.86
CA ILE A 145 -1.98 -13.34 11.15
C ILE A 145 -1.94 -14.53 10.18
N VAL A 146 -0.86 -14.66 9.39
CA VAL A 146 -0.69 -15.76 8.43
C VAL A 146 -0.67 -17.11 9.13
N GLU A 147 0.11 -17.25 10.21
CA GLU A 147 0.17 -18.48 11.00
C GLU A 147 -1.21 -18.85 11.59
N ARG A 148 -1.97 -17.87 12.08
CA ARG A 148 -3.31 -18.13 12.63
C ARG A 148 -4.31 -18.54 11.55
N THR A 149 -4.32 -17.84 10.43
CA THR A 149 -5.28 -18.08 9.33
C THR A 149 -4.95 -19.39 8.60
N TRP A 150 -3.66 -19.72 8.51
CA TRP A 150 -3.16 -20.94 7.89
C TRP A 150 -2.07 -21.59 8.78
N PRO A 151 -2.43 -22.45 9.74
CA PRO A 151 -1.49 -23.06 10.70
C PRO A 151 -0.36 -23.89 10.09
N SER A 152 -0.48 -24.30 8.82
CA SER A 152 0.53 -25.08 8.08
C SER A 152 1.30 -24.25 7.03
N SER A 153 1.27 -22.90 7.10
CA SER A 153 1.58 -22.00 5.98
C SER A 153 3.03 -21.61 5.72
N GLN A 154 3.98 -22.43 6.14
CA GLN A 154 5.39 -22.20 5.76
C GLN A 154 5.67 -22.51 4.27
N ALA A 155 4.66 -22.93 3.50
CA ALA A 155 4.78 -23.09 2.06
C ALA A 155 4.97 -21.72 1.39
N LYS A 156 6.12 -21.53 0.72
CA LYS A 156 6.49 -20.32 -0.03
C LYS A 156 5.35 -19.67 -0.83
N PRO A 157 4.48 -20.42 -1.56
CA PRO A 157 3.37 -19.82 -2.31
C PRO A 157 2.36 -19.05 -1.44
N GLN A 158 2.11 -19.49 -0.20
CA GLN A 158 1.18 -18.81 0.70
C GLN A 158 1.77 -17.54 1.28
N LEU A 159 3.08 -17.54 1.58
CA LEU A 159 3.80 -16.33 2.00
C LEU A 159 3.86 -15.29 0.87
N ASP A 160 4.12 -15.71 -0.36
CA ASP A 160 4.12 -14.82 -1.53
C ASP A 160 2.73 -14.20 -1.75
N MET A 161 1.66 -14.98 -1.59
CA MET A 161 0.28 -14.49 -1.68
C MET A 161 -0.06 -13.53 -0.54
N ALA A 162 0.30 -13.85 0.71
CA ALA A 162 0.09 -12.96 1.85
C ALA A 162 0.85 -11.64 1.66
N ARG A 163 2.11 -11.69 1.22
CA ARG A 163 2.91 -10.50 0.92
C ARG A 163 2.22 -9.61 -0.11
N ALA A 164 1.83 -10.17 -1.25
CA ALA A 164 1.15 -9.44 -2.31
C ALA A 164 -0.17 -8.83 -1.81
N PHE A 165 -0.92 -9.56 -0.99
CA PHE A 165 -2.16 -9.07 -0.41
C PHE A 165 -1.95 -7.88 0.53
N PHE A 166 -1.04 -7.97 1.51
CA PHE A 166 -0.77 -6.88 2.44
C PHE A 166 -0.12 -5.66 1.75
N GLU A 167 0.70 -5.90 0.73
CA GLU A 167 1.24 -4.84 -0.12
C GLU A 167 0.13 -4.16 -0.94
N ASN A 168 -0.86 -4.90 -1.45
CA ASN A 168 -2.02 -4.29 -2.08
C ASN A 168 -2.87 -3.48 -1.10
N LEU A 169 -3.11 -3.97 0.12
CA LEU A 169 -3.80 -3.21 1.16
C LEU A 169 -3.07 -1.90 1.48
N TRP A 170 -1.73 -1.92 1.50
CA TRP A 170 -0.91 -0.72 1.59
C TRP A 170 -1.21 0.22 0.43
N TYR A 171 -0.98 -0.22 -0.82
CA TYR A 171 -1.13 0.63 -2.01
C TYR A 171 -2.53 1.25 -2.13
N TYR A 172 -3.58 0.51 -1.78
CA TYR A 172 -4.97 0.98 -1.80
C TYR A 172 -5.37 1.83 -0.58
N ASP A 173 -4.42 2.23 0.28
CA ASP A 173 -4.65 2.98 1.52
C ASP A 173 -5.73 2.32 2.42
N GLN A 174 -5.81 0.99 2.43
CA GLN A 174 -6.77 0.26 3.28
C GLN A 174 -6.22 0.00 4.67
N VAL A 175 -4.89 -0.05 4.77
CA VAL A 175 -4.17 -0.23 6.03
C VAL A 175 -2.96 0.68 6.11
N VAL A 176 -2.53 0.96 7.34
CA VAL A 176 -1.19 1.46 7.65
C VAL A 176 -0.45 0.40 8.45
N PHE A 177 0.87 0.49 8.52
CA PHE A 177 1.69 -0.48 9.25
C PHE A 177 2.48 0.19 10.36
N ASP A 178 2.44 -0.41 11.55
CA ASP A 178 3.45 -0.17 12.57
C ASP A 178 4.64 -1.09 12.29
N ALA A 179 5.74 -0.48 11.85
CA ALA A 179 7.03 -1.13 11.60
C ALA A 179 8.07 -0.82 12.69
N SER A 180 7.68 -0.17 13.80
CA SER A 180 8.60 0.19 14.88
C SER A 180 9.27 -1.02 15.52
N ARG A 181 8.59 -2.17 15.54
CA ARG A 181 9.07 -3.44 16.10
C ARG A 181 10.14 -4.13 15.26
N CYS A 182 10.23 -3.82 13.95
CA CYS A 182 11.28 -4.37 13.08
C CYS A 182 12.63 -3.64 13.27
N ARG A 183 12.68 -2.59 14.07
CA ARG A 183 13.91 -1.80 14.34
C ARG A 183 14.88 -2.46 15.32
N ALA A 184 14.48 -3.51 16.04
CA ALA A 184 15.22 -4.01 17.20
C ALA A 184 16.48 -4.86 16.90
N ASN A 185 16.74 -5.25 15.64
CA ASN A 185 17.84 -6.16 15.30
C ASN A 185 19.00 -5.54 14.49
N ARG A 186 19.22 -4.22 14.58
CA ARG A 186 20.42 -3.59 13.98
C ARG A 186 21.17 -2.77 15.02
N LEU A 187 21.91 -3.46 15.89
CA LEU A 187 23.06 -2.94 16.64
C LEU A 187 24.32 -3.65 16.13
#